data_AF-A0A6L6CUB4-F1
#
_entry.id   AF-A0A6L6CUB4-F1
#
_cell.length_a   1.000
_cell.length_b   1.000
_cell.length_c   1.000
_cell.angle_alpha   90.00
_cell.angle_beta   90.00
_cell.angle_gamma   90.00
#
_symmetry.space_group_name_H-M   'P 1'
#
loop_
_entity.id
_entity.type
_entity.pdbx_description
1 polymer ?
#
loop_
_entity_poly.entity_id
_entity_poly.type
_entity_poly.pdbx_seq_one_letter_code
_entity_poly.pdbx_strand_id
1 'polypeptide(L)'
;MTSFDLDLSKYSLGWSDEAEYAFTPEKGLNKSVIEQISWWKGEPKWMRDLRLRSLTTFERKPMAPWFNVNMPDLDFQDIFYYLKPATAQTDEWEDLPEQMKATY
;
A
#
# COMPACT_ATOMS: atom_id res chain seq x y z
N MET A 1 -22.98 33.02 -3.40
CA MET A 1 -22.29 31.71 -3.49
C MET A 1 -20.81 32.01 -3.49
N THR A 2 -20.15 31.87 -2.35
CA THR A 2 -18.70 32.10 -2.22
C THR A 2 -17.96 30.91 -2.81
N SER A 3 -17.44 31.04 -4.03
CA SER A 3 -16.48 30.10 -4.60
C SER A 3 -15.16 30.25 -3.84
N PHE A 4 -14.78 29.23 -3.08
CA PHE A 4 -13.42 29.11 -2.57
C PHE A 4 -12.52 28.74 -3.74
N ASP A 5 -11.79 29.73 -4.24
CA ASP A 5 -10.76 29.53 -5.27
C ASP A 5 -9.53 28.92 -4.59
N LEU A 6 -9.55 27.59 -4.44
CA LEU A 6 -8.43 26.83 -3.90
C LEU A 6 -7.34 26.75 -4.96
N ASP A 7 -6.29 27.55 -4.79
CA ASP A 7 -5.09 27.51 -5.63
C ASP A 7 -4.33 26.19 -5.40
N LEU A 8 -4.59 25.22 -6.25
CA LEU A 8 -3.95 23.90 -6.27
C LEU A 8 -2.61 23.91 -7.03
N SER A 9 -2.10 25.06 -7.49
CA SER A 9 -0.84 25.15 -8.24
C SER A 9 0.36 24.59 -7.46
N LYS A 10 0.38 24.75 -6.13
CA LYS A 10 1.39 24.13 -5.23
C LYS A 10 1.33 22.61 -5.20
N TYR A 11 0.16 22.01 -5.41
CA TYR A 11 -0.01 20.56 -5.52
C TYR A 11 0.23 20.04 -6.94
N SER A 12 0.40 20.92 -7.94
CA SER A 12 0.62 20.54 -9.35
C SER A 12 2.05 20.05 -9.64
N LEU A 13 2.98 20.17 -8.68
CA LEU A 13 4.40 19.95 -8.91
C LEU A 13 4.84 18.47 -8.94
N GLY A 14 3.91 17.52 -8.76
CA GLY A 14 4.18 16.10 -9.02
C GLY A 14 5.36 15.52 -8.24
N TRP A 15 5.70 16.11 -7.09
CA TRP A 15 6.81 15.64 -6.27
C TRP A 15 6.57 14.19 -5.83
N SER A 16 7.52 13.34 -6.20
CA SER A 16 7.60 11.95 -5.78
C SER A 16 9.03 11.69 -5.33
N ASP A 17 9.21 11.23 -4.10
CA ASP A 17 10.51 10.79 -3.64
C ASP A 17 10.76 9.35 -4.12
N GLU A 18 11.98 9.06 -4.57
CA GLU A 18 12.40 7.68 -4.81
C GLU A 18 12.45 6.95 -3.46
N ALA A 19 11.58 5.96 -3.30
CA ALA A 19 11.52 5.14 -2.10
C ALA A 19 12.35 3.88 -2.29
N GLU A 20 13.40 3.73 -1.48
CA GLU A 20 14.08 2.45 -1.33
C GLU A 20 13.25 1.53 -0.41
N TYR A 21 12.90 0.35 -0.92
CA TYR A 21 12.16 -0.65 -0.17
C TYR A 21 13.09 -1.72 0.39
N ALA A 22 12.74 -2.27 1.55
CA ALA A 22 13.52 -3.33 2.19
C ALA A 22 13.56 -4.64 1.37
N PHE A 23 12.67 -4.77 0.38
CA PHE A 23 12.55 -5.91 -0.51
C PHE A 23 11.87 -5.49 -1.81
N THR A 24 11.98 -6.32 -2.85
CA THR A 24 11.24 -6.12 -4.11
C THR A 24 9.75 -6.33 -3.86
N PRO A 25 8.92 -5.28 -3.89
CA PRO A 25 7.51 -5.44 -3.62
C PRO A 25 6.84 -6.21 -4.75
N GLU A 26 6.02 -7.20 -4.39
CA GLU A 26 5.21 -7.94 -5.36
C GLU A 26 3.79 -7.37 -5.40
N LYS A 27 3.27 -7.23 -6.62
CA LYS A 27 1.88 -6.87 -6.85
C LYS A 27 0.98 -8.09 -6.78
N GLY A 28 -0.26 -7.83 -6.40
CA GLY A 28 -1.38 -8.69 -6.65
C GLY A 28 -1.84 -9.52 -5.47
N LEU A 29 -3.06 -10.03 -5.62
CA LEU A 29 -3.77 -10.74 -4.57
C LEU A 29 -3.67 -12.24 -4.83
N ASN A 30 -2.68 -12.88 -4.22
CA ASN A 30 -2.45 -14.31 -4.32
C ASN A 30 -1.79 -14.89 -3.07
N LYS A 31 -1.63 -16.21 -3.06
CA LYS A 31 -1.06 -16.95 -1.93
C LYS A 31 0.42 -16.58 -1.64
N SER A 32 1.23 -16.40 -2.68
CA SER A 32 2.67 -16.05 -2.55
C SER A 32 2.81 -14.72 -1.78
N VAL A 33 2.05 -13.71 -2.20
CA VAL A 33 2.07 -12.38 -1.56
C VAL A 33 1.66 -12.48 -0.09
N ILE A 34 0.61 -13.25 0.24
CA ILE A 34 0.20 -13.46 1.64
C ILE A 34 1.31 -14.10 2.47
N GLU A 35 1.97 -15.14 1.93
CA GLU A 35 3.06 -15.83 2.64
C GLU A 35 4.25 -14.89 2.88
N GLN A 36 4.61 -14.07 1.89
CA GLN A 36 5.65 -13.06 2.03
C GLN A 36 5.30 -12.01 3.07
N ILE A 37 4.07 -11.47 3.05
CA ILE A 37 3.59 -10.50 4.04
C ILE A 37 3.72 -11.07 5.45
N SER A 38 3.25 -12.31 5.65
CA SER A 38 3.32 -12.96 6.96
C SER A 38 4.76 -13.14 7.44
N TRP A 39 5.66 -13.51 6.53
CA TRP A 39 7.09 -13.67 6.83
C TRP A 39 7.73 -12.34 7.24
N TRP A 40 7.54 -11.29 6.43
CA TRP A 40 8.11 -9.96 6.70
C TRP A 40 7.59 -9.32 7.98
N LYS A 41 6.32 -9.57 8.32
CA LYS A 41 5.70 -9.06 9.56
C LYS A 41 6.05 -9.90 10.79
N GLY A 42 6.63 -11.09 10.63
CA GLY A 42 6.86 -12.02 11.73
C GLY A 42 5.57 -12.36 12.50
N GLU A 43 4.43 -12.43 11.80
CA GLU A 43 3.12 -12.53 12.44
C GLU A 43 2.84 -13.97 12.94
N PRO A 44 2.03 -14.14 14.00
CA PRO A 44 1.68 -15.46 14.50
C PRO A 44 0.89 -16.27 13.44
N LYS A 45 1.05 -17.61 13.46
CA LYS A 45 0.48 -18.52 12.45
C LYS A 45 -1.01 -18.29 12.15
N TRP A 46 -1.81 -17.97 13.16
CA TRP A 46 -3.25 -17.76 13.00
C TRP A 46 -3.59 -16.58 12.07
N MET A 47 -2.73 -15.54 12.00
CA MET A 47 -2.90 -14.40 11.10
C MET A 47 -2.71 -14.82 9.64
N ARG A 48 -1.64 -15.56 9.34
CA ARG A 48 -1.42 -16.13 8.01
C ARG A 48 -2.57 -17.02 7.58
N ASP A 49 -3.00 -17.92 8.45
CA ASP A 49 -4.10 -18.84 8.18
C ASP A 49 -5.42 -18.08 7.95
N LEU A 50 -5.66 -17.00 8.70
CA LEU A 50 -6.81 -16.11 8.48
C LEU A 50 -6.77 -15.46 7.09
N ARG A 51 -5.64 -14.87 6.70
CA ARG A 51 -5.47 -14.24 5.37
C ARG A 51 -5.72 -15.23 4.24
N LEU A 52 -5.17 -16.44 4.34
CA LEU A 52 -5.36 -17.49 3.35
C LEU A 52 -6.83 -17.90 3.21
N ARG A 53 -7.56 -18.06 4.34
CA ARG A 53 -9.01 -18.33 4.30
C ARG A 53 -9.79 -17.19 3.68
N SER A 54 -9.40 -15.95 3.95
CA SER A 54 -10.02 -14.77 3.35
C SER A 54 -9.80 -14.72 1.84
N LEU A 55 -8.61 -15.08 1.35
CA LEU A 55 -8.33 -15.19 -0.08
C LEU A 55 -9.26 -16.21 -0.75
N THR A 56 -9.35 -17.42 -0.18
CA THR A 56 -10.26 -18.46 -0.71
C THR A 56 -11.73 -17.99 -0.68
N THR A 57 -12.13 -17.25 0.34
CA THR A 57 -13.49 -16.72 0.43
C THR A 57 -13.75 -15.63 -0.60
N PHE A 58 -12.76 -14.78 -0.86
CA PHE A 58 -12.79 -13.74 -1.87
C PHE A 58 -12.93 -14.36 -3.28
N GLU A 59 -12.08 -15.31 -3.63
CA GLU A 59 -12.10 -16.00 -4.94
C GLU A 59 -13.42 -16.74 -5.20
N ARG A 60 -14.08 -17.23 -4.15
CA ARG A 60 -15.36 -17.96 -4.27
C ARG A 60 -16.57 -17.04 -4.40
N LYS A 61 -16.48 -15.78 -3.97
CA LYS A 61 -17.62 -14.87 -3.96
C LYS A 61 -17.63 -14.06 -5.26
N PRO A 62 -18.78 -13.97 -5.95
CA PRO A 62 -18.90 -13.05 -7.06
C PRO A 62 -18.74 -11.62 -6.55
N MET A 63 -18.15 -10.76 -7.40
CA MET A 63 -18.04 -9.34 -7.10
C MET A 63 -19.44 -8.73 -6.96
N ALA A 64 -19.63 -7.87 -5.97
CA ALA A 64 -20.93 -7.25 -5.75
C ALA A 64 -21.31 -6.36 -6.96
N PRO A 65 -22.57 -6.34 -7.42
CA PRO A 65 -22.95 -5.59 -8.61
C PRO A 65 -22.65 -4.08 -8.53
N TRP A 66 -22.84 -3.47 -7.36
CA TRP A 66 -22.53 -2.06 -7.14
C TRP A 66 -21.03 -1.77 -7.25
N PHE A 67 -20.17 -2.74 -6.96
CA PHE A 67 -18.73 -2.56 -7.02
C PHE A 67 -18.26 -2.38 -8.46
N ASN A 68 -18.76 -3.23 -9.36
CA ASN A 68 -18.42 -3.17 -10.78
C ASN A 68 -18.88 -1.86 -11.44
N VAL A 69 -19.96 -1.25 -10.95
CA VAL A 69 -20.47 0.03 -11.48
C VAL A 69 -19.63 1.21 -10.99
N ASN A 70 -19.21 1.20 -9.72
CA ASN A 70 -18.51 2.35 -9.12
C ASN A 70 -16.99 2.28 -9.25
N MET A 71 -16.42 1.09 -9.44
CA MET A 71 -14.97 0.85 -9.53
C MET A 71 -14.64 -0.08 -10.71
N PRO A 72 -15.01 0.29 -11.95
CA PRO A 72 -14.83 -0.59 -13.11
C PRO A 72 -13.36 -0.85 -13.44
N ASP A 73 -12.47 0.08 -13.11
CA ASP A 73 -11.05 0.03 -13.47
C ASP A 73 -10.17 -0.61 -12.38
N LEU A 74 -10.76 -1.13 -11.29
CA LEU A 74 -9.97 -1.69 -10.20
C LEU A 74 -9.44 -3.07 -10.57
N ASP A 75 -8.14 -3.18 -10.75
CA ASP A 75 -7.42 -4.44 -10.85
C ASP A 75 -6.74 -4.81 -9.52
N PHE A 76 -7.26 -5.83 -8.84
CA PHE A 76 -6.66 -6.36 -7.61
C PHE A 76 -5.26 -6.96 -7.81
N GLN A 77 -4.91 -7.33 -9.05
CA GLN A 77 -3.59 -7.84 -9.37
C GLN A 77 -2.55 -6.72 -9.54
N ASP A 78 -2.97 -5.46 -9.68
CA ASP A 78 -2.08 -4.31 -9.85
C ASP A 78 -1.76 -3.56 -8.53
N ILE A 79 -2.23 -4.09 -7.40
CA ILE A 79 -2.08 -3.45 -6.08
C ILE A 79 -0.87 -4.00 -5.34
N PHE A 80 -0.05 -3.11 -4.76
CA PHE A 80 0.93 -3.46 -3.74
C PHE A 80 0.27 -3.55 -2.37
N TYR A 81 0.02 -4.76 -1.87
CA TYR A 81 -0.66 -4.97 -0.59
C TYR A 81 0.22 -4.73 0.64
N TYR A 82 1.54 -4.72 0.45
CA TYR A 82 2.49 -4.47 1.52
C TYR A 82 3.76 -3.86 0.98
N LEU A 83 4.15 -2.74 1.58
CA LEU A 83 5.40 -2.05 1.33
C LEU A 83 6.10 -1.88 2.68
N LYS A 84 7.40 -2.09 2.69
CA LYS A 84 8.26 -1.79 3.85
C LYS A 84 9.41 -0.92 3.37
N PRO A 85 9.57 0.30 3.90
CA PRO A 85 10.73 1.13 3.58
C PRO A 85 12.02 0.43 4.03
N ALA A 86 13.12 0.67 3.31
CA ALA A 86 14.44 0.14 3.65
C ALA A 86 14.96 0.72 4.96
N THR A 87 14.65 1.99 5.24
CA THR A 87 15.05 2.67 6.46
C THR A 87 14.24 2.20 7.66
N ALA A 88 14.92 1.93 8.78
CA ALA A 88 14.26 1.69 10.05
C ALA A 88 13.55 2.97 10.53
N GLN A 89 12.51 2.80 11.35
CA GLN A 89 11.90 3.92 12.04
C GLN A 89 12.92 4.50 13.05
N THR A 90 13.16 5.80 12.97
CA THR A 90 14.07 6.52 13.89
C THR A 90 13.25 7.50 14.71
N ASP A 91 13.59 7.65 15.99
CA ASP A 91 12.92 8.60 16.89
C ASP A 91 13.63 9.97 16.90
N GLU A 92 14.90 10.00 16.49
CA GLU A 92 15.73 11.21 16.44
C GLU A 92 15.69 11.87 15.06
N TRP A 93 15.56 13.20 15.05
CA TRP A 93 15.54 14.00 13.81
C TRP A 93 16.82 13.82 13.00
N GLU A 94 17.97 13.74 13.68
CA GLU A 94 19.27 13.63 13.02
C GLU A 94 19.46 12.32 12.25
N ASP A 95 18.74 11.27 12.63
CA ASP A 95 18.83 9.95 12.00
C ASP A 95 17.85 9.79 10.81
N LEU A 96 17.02 10.81 10.52
CA LEU A 96 16.12 10.78 9.38
C LEU A 96 16.88 10.83 8.04
N PRO A 97 16.43 10.10 7.01
CA PRO A 97 16.96 10.23 5.65
C PRO A 97 16.93 11.67 5.16
N GLU A 98 17.95 12.06 4.39
CA GLU A 98 18.08 13.43 3.87
C GLU A 98 16.86 13.86 3.04
N GLN A 99 16.25 12.95 2.27
CA GLN A 99 15.03 13.25 1.50
C GLN A 99 13.84 13.66 2.39
N MET A 100 13.71 13.07 3.59
CA MET A 100 12.65 13.41 4.53
C MET A 100 12.93 14.77 5.18
N LYS A 101 14.19 15.05 5.51
CA LYS A 101 14.61 16.35 6.06
C LYS A 101 14.41 17.49 5.06
N ALA A 102 14.60 17.25 3.76
CA ALA A 102 14.45 18.27 2.72
C ALA A 102 13.00 18.76 2.51
N THR A 103 12.01 18.02 3.02
CA THR A 103 10.58 18.34 2.87
C THR A 103 10.06 19.32 3.92
N TYR A 104 10.73 19.45 5.07
CA TYR A 104 10.27 20.23 6.24
C TYR A 104 11.24 21.38 6.58
#